data_AF-A0A2E5R4A8-F1
#
_entry.id   AF-A0A2E5R4A8-F1
#
_cell.length_a   1.000
_cell.length_b   1.000
_cell.length_c   1.000
_cell.angle_alpha   90.00
_cell.angle_beta   90.00
_cell.angle_gamma   90.00
#
_symmetry.space_group_name_H-M   'P 1'
#
loop_
_entity.id
_entity.type
_entity.pdbx_description
1 polymer ?
#
loop_
_entity_poly.entity_id
_entity_poly.type
_entity_poly.pdbx_seq_one_letter_code
_entity_poly.pdbx_strand_id
1 'polypeptide(L)'
;MPTYYTERGDIIYNSTAYAKTGAPMYKTKYGNTTNINQETDIYKLKLENGKKYIGKTVDIDRRMDQHFSGIGAKVTQKFKPIEGEVIDTCPGYFANKVEQKHTDKNIKKHGYANVRGGKYTNSTTLKKTKPKTNTCYRCGRTGHFANNCYAKTHISGYKL
;
A
#
# COMPACT_ATOMS: atom_id res chain seq x y z
N MET A 1 -5.63 20.17 -2.62
CA MET A 1 -6.20 19.01 -1.89
C MET A 1 -7.24 18.36 -2.78
N PRO A 2 -7.41 17.03 -2.76
CA PRO A 2 -8.51 16.41 -3.49
C PRO A 2 -9.85 16.94 -2.93
N THR A 3 -10.69 17.48 -3.81
CA THR A 3 -12.02 17.99 -3.47
C THR A 3 -13.03 16.86 -3.61
N TYR A 4 -13.92 16.72 -2.63
CA TYR A 4 -14.97 15.70 -2.63
C TYR A 4 -16.33 16.36 -2.50
N TYR A 5 -17.37 15.65 -2.96
CA TYR A 5 -18.73 16.15 -3.03
C TYR A 5 -19.72 15.17 -2.39
N THR A 6 -20.81 15.72 -1.84
CA THR A 6 -21.98 14.95 -1.40
C THR A 6 -22.81 14.53 -2.61
N GLU A 7 -23.82 13.67 -2.40
CA GLU A 7 -24.79 13.30 -3.45
C GLU A 7 -25.55 14.51 -4.02
N ARG A 8 -25.72 15.56 -3.22
CA ARG A 8 -26.37 16.82 -3.64
C ARG A 8 -25.42 17.78 -4.36
N GLY A 9 -24.13 17.43 -4.48
CA GLY A 9 -23.10 18.27 -5.09
C GLY A 9 -22.48 19.32 -4.17
N ASP A 10 -22.71 19.22 -2.85
CA ASP A 10 -22.10 20.11 -1.86
C ASP A 10 -20.62 19.75 -1.64
N ILE A 11 -19.77 20.75 -1.42
CA ILE A 11 -18.33 20.55 -1.19
C ILE A 11 -18.11 20.00 0.22
N ILE A 12 -17.34 18.92 0.31
CA ILE A 12 -16.91 18.33 1.58
C ILE A 12 -15.55 18.90 1.96
N TYR A 13 -15.52 19.80 2.94
CA TYR A 13 -14.29 20.41 3.45
C TYR A 13 -13.49 19.46 4.34
N ASN A 14 -14.16 18.67 5.19
CA ASN A 14 -13.52 17.67 6.05
C ASN A 14 -13.90 16.26 5.60
N SER A 15 -13.19 15.76 4.58
CA SER A 15 -13.42 14.44 4.01
C SER A 15 -13.23 13.29 5.01
N THR A 16 -12.38 13.47 6.02
CA THR A 16 -12.13 12.45 7.04
C THR A 16 -13.29 12.32 8.02
N ALA A 17 -13.82 13.45 8.52
CA ALA A 17 -14.98 13.43 9.40
C ALA A 17 -16.23 12.96 8.65
N TYR A 18 -16.41 13.41 7.40
CA TYR A 18 -17.52 12.99 6.56
C TYR A 18 -17.46 11.50 6.21
N ALA A 19 -16.29 10.96 5.84
CA ALA A 19 -16.17 9.53 5.55
C ALA A 19 -16.54 8.63 6.75
N LYS A 20 -16.32 9.10 7.99
CA LYS A 20 -16.71 8.37 9.21
C LYS A 20 -18.22 8.24 9.39
N THR A 21 -19.02 9.11 8.77
CA THR A 21 -20.49 9.01 8.89
C THR A 21 -21.06 7.87 8.05
N GLY A 22 -20.27 7.27 7.16
CA GLY A 22 -20.73 6.26 6.21
C GLY A 22 -21.52 6.84 5.02
N ALA A 23 -21.75 8.17 5.00
CA ALA A 23 -22.47 8.80 3.90
C ALA A 23 -21.72 8.66 2.56
N PRO A 24 -22.44 8.57 1.44
CA PRO A 24 -21.82 8.47 0.12
C PRO A 24 -21.01 9.74 -0.19
N MET A 25 -19.85 9.53 -0.79
CA MET A 25 -18.92 10.59 -1.15
C MET A 25 -18.44 10.39 -2.58
N TYR A 26 -18.25 11.48 -3.31
CA TYR A 26 -17.94 11.45 -4.74
C TYR A 26 -16.78 12.38 -5.10
N LYS A 27 -16.10 12.10 -6.21
CA LYS A 27 -14.97 12.91 -6.71
C LYS A 27 -15.38 14.04 -7.66
N THR A 28 -16.56 13.97 -8.27
CA THR A 28 -17.10 15.03 -9.13
C THR A 28 -18.41 15.52 -8.57
N LYS A 29 -18.78 16.76 -8.94
CA LYS A 29 -19.98 17.44 -8.45
C LYS A 29 -21.27 16.87 -9.05
N TYR A 30 -21.23 16.50 -10.33
CA TYR A 30 -22.34 15.93 -11.09
C TYR A 30 -21.81 14.83 -12.02
N GLY A 31 -22.65 13.82 -12.27
CA GLY A 31 -22.35 12.68 -13.16
C GLY A 31 -22.26 11.34 -12.43
N ASN A 32 -22.36 10.24 -13.19
CA ASN A 32 -22.19 8.87 -12.71
C ASN A 32 -20.83 8.70 -12.05
N THR A 33 -20.78 8.85 -10.73
CA THR A 33 -19.55 8.75 -9.96
C THR A 33 -19.61 7.57 -9.03
N THR A 34 -18.46 6.89 -8.92
CA THR A 34 -18.28 5.81 -7.97
C THR A 34 -18.28 6.37 -6.55
N ASN A 35 -19.12 5.80 -5.68
CA ASN A 35 -19.13 6.13 -4.26
C ASN A 35 -17.80 5.70 -3.64
N ILE A 36 -16.94 6.67 -3.33
CA ILE A 36 -15.62 6.38 -2.78
C ILE A 36 -15.67 5.98 -1.31
N ASN A 37 -16.80 6.22 -0.64
CA ASN A 37 -17.00 5.84 0.76
C ASN A 37 -17.78 4.53 0.90
N GLN A 38 -18.13 3.86 -0.21
CA GLN A 38 -18.81 2.58 -0.19
C GLN A 38 -18.05 1.59 0.70
N GLU A 39 -18.79 0.86 1.55
CA GLU A 39 -18.21 -0.12 2.44
C GLU A 39 -17.34 -1.11 1.65
N THR A 40 -16.14 -1.33 2.17
CA THR A 40 -15.13 -2.15 1.52
C THR A 40 -14.55 -3.11 2.54
N ASP A 41 -14.63 -4.39 2.20
CA ASP A 41 -14.06 -5.47 2.98
C ASP A 41 -12.58 -5.64 2.66
N ILE A 42 -11.81 -5.85 3.71
CA ILE A 42 -10.40 -6.19 3.65
C ILE A 42 -10.28 -7.66 3.97
N TYR A 43 -9.72 -8.40 3.03
CA TYR A 43 -9.59 -9.85 3.13
C TYR A 43 -8.14 -10.28 3.06
N LYS A 44 -7.90 -11.47 3.61
CA LYS A 44 -6.63 -12.17 3.58
C LYS A 44 -6.83 -13.54 2.95
N LEU A 45 -6.06 -13.81 1.91
CA LEU A 45 -5.97 -15.13 1.29
C LEU A 45 -4.72 -15.84 1.81
N LYS A 46 -4.90 -17.09 2.22
CA LYS A 46 -3.82 -18.05 2.41
C LYS A 46 -3.60 -18.74 1.07
N LEU A 47 -2.37 -18.66 0.57
CA LEU A 47 -1.95 -19.25 -0.69
C LEU A 47 -1.02 -20.43 -0.43
N GLU A 48 -0.84 -21.25 -1.45
CA GLU A 48 0.17 -22.30 -1.46
C GLU A 48 1.58 -21.79 -1.10
N ASN A 49 2.43 -22.70 -0.59
CA ASN A 49 3.78 -22.40 -0.10
C ASN A 49 3.81 -21.40 1.08
N GLY A 50 2.74 -21.36 1.88
CA GLY A 50 2.63 -20.50 3.06
C GLY A 50 2.56 -19.00 2.75
N LYS A 51 2.32 -18.64 1.49
CA LYS A 51 2.20 -17.25 1.06
C LYS A 51 0.84 -16.68 1.44
N LYS A 52 0.78 -15.37 1.59
CA LYS A 52 -0.41 -14.65 2.07
C LYS A 52 -0.64 -13.44 1.20
N TYR A 53 -1.87 -13.20 0.83
CA TYR A 53 -2.26 -12.03 0.05
C TYR A 53 -3.30 -11.23 0.82
N ILE A 54 -3.11 -9.92 0.93
CA ILE A 54 -4.08 -9.00 1.50
C ILE A 54 -4.61 -8.15 0.36
N GLY A 55 -5.93 -8.05 0.27
CA GLY A 55 -6.61 -7.20 -0.68
C GLY A 55 -7.81 -6.52 -0.06
N LYS A 56 -8.42 -5.65 -0.83
CA LYS A 56 -9.69 -5.01 -0.49
C LYS A 56 -10.67 -5.13 -1.66
N THR A 57 -11.94 -5.22 -1.34
CA THR A 57 -13.02 -5.29 -2.34
C THR A 57 -14.32 -4.83 -1.72
N VAL A 58 -15.20 -4.30 -2.56
CA VAL A 58 -16.58 -3.98 -2.17
C VAL A 58 -17.45 -5.24 -2.20
N ASP A 59 -17.09 -6.20 -3.03
CA ASP A 59 -17.83 -7.43 -3.27
C ASP A 59 -16.87 -8.60 -3.08
N ILE A 60 -17.06 -9.32 -1.98
CA ILE A 60 -16.16 -10.40 -1.56
C ILE A 60 -16.37 -11.64 -2.39
N ASP A 61 -17.62 -12.04 -2.64
CA ASP A 61 -17.96 -13.30 -3.31
C ASP A 61 -17.42 -13.31 -4.74
N ARG A 62 -17.75 -12.26 -5.51
CA ARG A 62 -17.23 -12.11 -6.88
C ARG A 62 -15.71 -12.05 -6.91
N ARG A 63 -15.09 -11.44 -5.89
CA ARG A 63 -13.63 -11.30 -5.84
C ARG A 63 -12.96 -12.62 -5.47
N MET A 64 -13.55 -13.40 -4.57
CA MET A 64 -13.11 -14.75 -4.24
C MET A 64 -13.19 -15.62 -5.47
N ASP A 65 -14.32 -15.63 -6.18
CA ASP A 65 -14.50 -16.39 -7.42
C ASP A 65 -13.43 -16.05 -8.46
N GLN A 66 -13.09 -14.78 -8.64
CA GLN A 66 -11.97 -14.37 -9.51
C GLN A 66 -10.63 -14.97 -9.07
N HIS A 67 -10.36 -15.02 -7.78
CA HIS A 67 -9.12 -15.59 -7.25
C HIS A 67 -9.06 -17.11 -7.40
N PHE A 68 -10.17 -17.82 -7.12
CA PHE A 68 -10.25 -19.28 -7.24
C PHE A 68 -10.31 -19.74 -8.71
N SER A 69 -10.94 -18.97 -9.60
CA SER A 69 -10.97 -19.24 -11.06
C SER A 69 -9.66 -18.89 -11.79
N GLY A 70 -8.69 -18.27 -11.11
CA GLY A 70 -7.40 -17.91 -11.73
C GLY A 70 -7.43 -16.65 -12.60
N ILE A 71 -8.49 -15.84 -12.54
CA ILE A 71 -8.60 -14.55 -13.25
C ILE A 71 -8.22 -13.36 -12.33
N GLY A 72 -7.89 -13.65 -11.06
CA GLY A 72 -7.53 -12.66 -10.05
C GLY A 72 -6.14 -12.02 -10.23
N ALA A 73 -5.55 -11.60 -9.11
CA ALA A 73 -4.25 -10.96 -9.11
C ALA A 73 -3.13 -11.91 -9.58
N LYS A 74 -2.07 -11.39 -10.22
CA LYS A 74 -0.90 -12.19 -10.66
C LYS A 74 -0.32 -13.09 -9.57
N VAL A 75 -0.37 -12.64 -8.31
CA VAL A 75 0.09 -13.43 -7.16
C VAL A 75 -0.80 -14.65 -6.93
N THR A 76 -2.12 -14.50 -7.01
CA THR A 76 -3.07 -15.61 -6.83
C THR A 76 -3.18 -16.51 -8.06
N GLN A 77 -2.78 -16.02 -9.23
CA GLN A 77 -2.58 -16.84 -10.42
C GLN A 77 -1.36 -17.76 -10.29
N LYS A 78 -0.27 -17.24 -9.70
CA LYS A 78 0.96 -18.01 -9.50
C LYS A 78 0.90 -18.96 -8.31
N PHE A 79 0.21 -18.58 -7.25
CA PHE A 79 0.04 -19.37 -6.04
C PHE A 79 -1.45 -19.50 -5.75
N LYS A 80 -2.00 -20.71 -5.86
CA LYS A 80 -3.44 -20.89 -5.74
C LYS A 80 -3.90 -20.56 -4.31
N PRO A 81 -5.05 -19.89 -4.16
CA PRO A 81 -5.64 -19.66 -2.85
C PRO A 81 -6.17 -20.98 -2.27
N ILE A 82 -5.85 -21.23 -1.01
CA ILE A 82 -6.35 -22.35 -0.21
C ILE A 82 -7.59 -21.91 0.57
N GLU A 83 -7.52 -20.71 1.16
CA GLU A 83 -8.55 -20.20 2.06
C GLU A 83 -8.57 -18.67 1.99
N GLY A 84 -9.75 -18.07 2.10
CA GLY A 84 -9.94 -16.63 2.19
C GLY A 84 -10.73 -16.27 3.44
N GLU A 85 -10.24 -15.27 4.19
CA GLU A 85 -10.92 -14.76 5.38
C GLU A 85 -11.05 -13.23 5.29
N VAL A 86 -12.21 -12.70 5.68
CA VAL A 86 -12.42 -11.25 5.86
C VAL A 86 -11.85 -10.85 7.21
N ILE A 87 -10.99 -9.83 7.22
CA ILE A 87 -10.29 -9.37 8.42
C ILE A 87 -10.99 -8.17 9.05
N ASP A 88 -11.48 -7.26 8.21
CA ASP A 88 -12.02 -5.97 8.63
C ASP A 88 -12.93 -5.40 7.55
N THR A 89 -13.93 -4.63 7.96
CA THR A 89 -14.88 -3.94 7.08
C THR A 89 -14.82 -2.46 7.42
N CYS A 90 -14.55 -1.62 6.43
CA CYS A 90 -14.40 -0.18 6.66
C CYS A 90 -14.93 0.65 5.50
N PRO A 91 -15.23 1.94 5.73
CA PRO A 91 -15.62 2.84 4.64
C PRO A 91 -14.51 2.92 3.59
N GLY A 92 -14.87 2.86 2.31
CA GLY A 92 -13.94 2.76 1.18
C GLY A 92 -12.85 3.84 1.16
N TYR A 93 -13.15 5.02 1.70
CA TYR A 93 -12.21 6.11 1.86
C TYR A 93 -10.98 5.72 2.69
N PHE A 94 -11.18 4.91 3.74
CA PHE A 94 -10.12 4.43 4.62
C PHE A 94 -9.52 3.11 4.16
N ALA A 95 -10.17 2.38 3.25
CA ALA A 95 -9.79 1.02 2.88
C ALA A 95 -8.32 0.90 2.44
N ASN A 96 -7.79 1.86 1.68
CA ASN A 96 -6.37 1.91 1.30
C ASN A 96 -5.42 1.91 2.52
N LYS A 97 -5.75 2.70 3.55
CA LYS A 97 -4.92 2.87 4.74
C LYS A 97 -5.00 1.65 5.63
N VAL A 98 -6.20 1.09 5.79
CA VAL A 98 -6.45 -0.09 6.62
C VAL A 98 -5.80 -1.33 5.97
N GLU A 99 -5.99 -1.54 4.66
CA GLU A 99 -5.32 -2.61 3.90
C GLU A 99 -3.79 -2.59 4.10
N GLN A 100 -3.17 -1.40 3.98
CA GLN A 100 -1.74 -1.25 4.18
C GLN A 100 -1.33 -1.61 5.62
N LYS A 101 -2.08 -1.16 6.63
CA LYS A 101 -1.81 -1.47 8.04
C LYS A 101 -1.84 -2.98 8.31
N HIS A 102 -2.83 -3.70 7.75
CA HIS A 102 -2.89 -5.16 7.88
C HIS A 102 -1.76 -5.85 7.14
N THR A 103 -1.40 -5.35 5.95
CA THR A 103 -0.29 -5.88 5.18
C THR A 103 1.03 -5.75 5.96
N ASP A 104 1.31 -4.57 6.53
CA ASP A 104 2.50 -4.32 7.35
C ASP A 104 2.55 -5.22 8.59
N LYS A 105 1.40 -5.39 9.27
CA LYS A 105 1.28 -6.30 10.42
C LYS A 105 1.60 -7.75 10.04
N ASN A 106 1.11 -8.22 8.90
CA ASN A 106 1.39 -9.57 8.40
C ASN A 106 2.85 -9.72 7.96
N ILE A 107 3.43 -8.71 7.32
CA ILE A 107 4.85 -8.69 6.93
C ILE A 107 5.75 -8.82 8.17
N LYS A 108 5.44 -8.10 9.25
CA LYS A 108 6.17 -8.22 10.53
C LYS A 108 6.08 -9.63 11.12
N LYS A 109 4.93 -10.30 10.98
CA LYS A 109 4.71 -11.65 11.54
C LYS A 109 5.29 -12.78 10.70
N HIS A 110 5.17 -12.72 9.38
CA HIS A 110 5.48 -13.83 8.47
C HIS A 110 6.67 -13.56 7.53
N GLY A 111 7.22 -12.36 7.58
CA GLY A 111 8.30 -11.92 6.73
C GLY A 111 7.81 -11.35 5.40
N TYR A 112 8.58 -10.38 4.90
CA TYR A 112 8.31 -9.66 3.66
C TYR A 112 8.20 -10.58 2.44
N ALA A 113 8.94 -11.68 2.37
CA ALA A 113 8.92 -12.59 1.21
C ALA A 113 7.59 -13.35 1.03
N ASN A 114 6.81 -13.48 2.11
CA ASN A 114 5.63 -14.34 2.17
C ASN A 114 4.31 -13.57 2.08
N VAL A 115 4.33 -12.24 2.12
CA VAL A 115 3.12 -11.42 2.18
C VAL A 115 3.10 -10.43 1.01
N ARG A 116 1.97 -10.36 0.29
CA ARG A 116 1.74 -9.41 -0.81
C ARG A 116 0.41 -8.69 -0.59
N GLY A 117 0.33 -7.40 -0.92
CA GLY A 117 -0.86 -6.57 -0.70
C GLY A 117 -0.52 -5.09 -0.66
N GLY A 118 -1.49 -4.20 -0.89
CA GLY A 118 -1.29 -2.75 -0.90
C GLY A 118 -0.07 -2.29 -1.73
N LYS A 119 0.88 -1.60 -1.10
CA LYS A 119 2.13 -1.13 -1.73
C LYS A 119 3.14 -2.22 -2.11
N TYR A 120 2.92 -3.46 -1.67
CA TYR A 120 3.85 -4.59 -1.84
C TYR A 120 3.40 -5.59 -2.91
N THR A 121 2.65 -5.12 -3.91
CA THR A 121 2.17 -5.95 -5.03
C THR A 121 3.25 -6.25 -6.06
N ASN A 122 4.25 -5.36 -6.21
CA ASN A 122 5.32 -5.52 -7.19
C ASN A 122 6.58 -6.17 -6.59
N SER A 123 7.23 -7.02 -7.37
CA SER A 123 8.50 -7.67 -7.03
C SER A 123 9.66 -6.68 -6.89
N THR A 124 9.59 -5.48 -7.47
CA THR A 124 10.65 -4.47 -7.40
C THR A 124 10.91 -3.93 -6.00
N THR A 125 9.90 -3.96 -5.12
CA THR A 125 10.02 -3.55 -3.71
C THR A 125 10.86 -4.55 -2.88
N LEU A 126 11.31 -5.68 -3.48
CA LEU A 126 12.32 -6.60 -2.91
C LEU A 126 13.73 -5.99 -2.80
N LYS A 127 14.02 -4.87 -3.47
CA LYS A 127 15.27 -4.16 -3.22
C LYS A 127 15.19 -3.57 -1.83
N LYS A 128 15.66 -4.33 -0.82
CA LYS A 128 16.20 -3.79 0.44
C LYS A 128 16.94 -2.53 0.02
N THR A 129 16.41 -1.35 0.36
CA THR A 129 17.20 -0.14 0.34
C THR A 129 18.40 -0.49 1.18
N LYS A 130 19.56 -0.70 0.54
CA LYS A 130 20.82 -0.89 1.26
C LYS A 130 20.82 0.22 2.31
N PRO A 131 21.11 -0.07 3.60
CA PRO A 131 21.18 0.97 4.61
C PRO A 131 22.02 2.09 4.01
N LYS A 132 21.50 3.33 3.98
CA LYS A 132 22.26 4.48 3.49
C LYS A 132 23.54 4.49 4.32
N THR A 133 24.62 3.97 3.77
CA THR A 133 25.93 4.09 4.38
C THR A 133 26.19 5.59 4.45
N ASN A 134 26.66 6.09 5.60
CA ASN A 134 27.07 7.48 5.75
C ASN A 134 28.28 7.72 4.84
N THR A 135 28.00 7.95 3.57
CA THR A 135 28.98 8.30 2.55
C THR A 135 29.11 9.80 2.58
N CYS A 136 30.30 10.28 2.88
CA CYS A 136 30.62 11.68 2.89
C CYS A 136 30.44 12.25 1.46
N TYR A 137 29.54 13.21 1.29
CA TYR A 137 29.30 13.83 -0.02
C TYR A 137 30.48 14.70 -0.52
N ARG A 138 31.45 15.01 0.35
CA ARG A 138 32.64 15.80 0.01
C ARG A 138 33.78 14.94 -0.57
N CYS A 139 34.06 13.78 0.05
CA CYS A 139 35.19 12.94 -0.36
C CYS A 139 34.80 11.58 -0.92
N GLY A 140 33.51 11.21 -0.87
CA GLY A 140 32.99 9.93 -1.35
C GLY A 140 33.30 8.73 -0.44
N ARG A 141 34.01 8.91 0.68
CA ARG A 141 34.35 7.81 1.61
C ARG A 141 33.23 7.55 2.60
N THR A 142 33.06 6.29 3.00
CA THR A 142 32.07 5.87 3.98
C THR A 142 32.59 6.04 5.42
N GLY A 143 31.69 6.19 6.39
CA GLY A 143 32.00 6.18 7.83
C GLY A 143 31.99 7.56 8.50
N HIS A 144 31.79 8.65 7.75
CA HIS A 144 31.68 10.00 8.32
C HIS A 144 30.77 10.90 7.47
N PHE A 145 30.27 11.98 8.07
CA PHE A 145 29.56 13.05 7.37
C PHE A 145 30.54 14.13 6.90
N ALA A 146 30.14 14.95 5.92
CA ALA A 146 31.02 15.99 5.36
C ALA A 146 31.50 17.02 6.39
N ASN A 147 30.74 17.26 7.45
CA ASN A 147 31.15 18.13 8.55
C ASN A 147 32.36 17.58 9.31
N ASN A 148 32.52 16.26 9.36
CA ASN A 148 33.63 15.56 10.02
C ASN A 148 34.61 14.96 8.99
N CYS A 149 34.68 15.54 7.79
CA CYS A 149 35.53 15.04 6.72
C CYS A 149 36.99 15.44 6.93
N TYR A 150 37.85 14.45 7.13
CA TYR A 150 39.31 14.60 7.29
C TYR A 150 40.08 14.43 5.96
N ALA A 151 39.38 14.21 4.86
CA ALA A 151 40.01 14.04 3.54
C ALA A 151 40.52 15.38 2.98
N LYS A 152 41.76 15.38 2.49
CA LYS A 152 42.39 16.54 1.81
C LYS A 152 42.02 16.67 0.33
N THR A 153 41.23 15.72 -0.19
CA THR A 153 40.86 15.65 -1.60
C THR A 153 39.37 15.36 -1.75
N HIS A 154 38.77 15.97 -2.77
CA HIS A 154 37.41 15.71 -3.23
C HIS A 154 37.33 14.34 -3.92
N ILE A 155 36.12 13.80 -4.08
CA ILE A 155 35.89 12.56 -4.85
C ILE A 155 36.40 12.67 -6.31
N SER A 156 36.45 13.89 -6.85
CA SER A 156 36.92 14.18 -8.21
C SER A 156 38.43 14.47 -8.31
N GLY A 157 39.20 14.26 -7.24
CA GLY A 157 40.66 14.42 -7.24
C GLY A 157 41.17 15.84 -6.99
N TYR A 158 40.30 16.84 -6.87
CA TYR A 158 40.69 18.20 -6.50
C TYR A 158 41.13 18.28 -5.04
N LYS A 159 42.14 19.10 -4.73
CA LYS A 159 42.46 19.46 -3.34
C LYS A 159 41.32 20.31 -2.78
N LEU A 160 40.89 19.98 -1.56
CA LEU A 160 39.92 20.74 -0.78
C LEU A 160 40.60 21.87 -0.02
#